data_AF-A0A481R1C7-F1
#
_entry.id   AF-A0A481R1C7-F1
#
_cell.length_a   1.000
_cell.length_b   1.000
_cell.length_c   1.000
_cell.angle_alpha   90.00
_cell.angle_beta   90.00
_cell.angle_gamma   90.00
#
_symmetry.space_group_name_H-M   'P 1'
#
loop_
_entity.id
_entity.type
_entity.pdbx_description
1 polymer ?
#
loop_
_entity_poly.entity_id
_entity_poly.type
_entity_poly.pdbx_seq_one_letter_code
_entity_poly.pdbx_strand_id
1 'polypeptide(L)'
;MTDKLLKNSISEYTEAEFIALLEELAKEDEEAESDDRADLLLLHFEKISEHPAGSDLIYYPEPGADSSPQGVTKIVKEWRAAQGLLGFKQ
;
A
#
# COMPACT_ATOMS: atom_id res chain seq x y z
N MET A 1 -16.88 13.55 5.17
CA MET A 1 -15.67 13.36 6.00
C MET A 1 -14.61 12.78 5.09
N THR A 2 -13.43 13.37 5.00
CA THR A 2 -12.36 12.87 4.13
C THR A 2 -11.84 11.57 4.71
N ASP A 3 -11.75 10.53 3.88
CA ASP A 3 -11.11 9.29 4.27
C ASP A 3 -9.61 9.55 4.51
N LYS A 4 -9.16 9.29 5.74
CA LYS A 4 -7.77 9.56 6.14
C LYS A 4 -6.77 8.62 5.46
N LEU A 5 -7.25 7.49 4.95
CA LEU A 5 -6.42 6.48 4.28
C LEU A 5 -6.24 6.76 2.78
N LEU A 6 -6.89 7.80 2.21
CA LEU A 6 -6.88 8.10 0.78
C LEU A 6 -6.24 9.47 0.47
N LYS A 7 -4.95 9.62 0.76
CA LYS A 7 -4.16 10.81 0.41
C LYS A 7 -3.67 10.73 -1.03
N ASN A 8 -3.43 11.88 -1.67
CA ASN A 8 -3.30 11.95 -3.13
C ASN A 8 -1.98 11.40 -3.68
N SER A 9 -0.95 11.33 -2.85
CA SER A 9 0.37 10.83 -3.25
C SER A 9 1.09 10.20 -2.06
N ILE A 10 2.06 9.34 -2.34
CA ILE A 10 2.86 8.69 -1.30
C ILE A 10 3.61 9.69 -0.41
N SER A 11 3.98 10.86 -0.95
CA SER A 11 4.69 11.91 -0.20
C SER A 11 3.81 12.66 0.80
N GLU A 12 2.50 12.41 0.81
CA GLU A 12 1.58 12.87 1.85
C GLU A 12 1.46 11.87 3.01
N TYR A 13 1.92 10.63 2.84
CA TYR A 13 1.93 9.58 3.86
C TYR A 13 3.23 9.56 4.62
N THR A 14 3.16 9.49 5.95
CA THR A 14 4.22 8.88 6.74
C THR A 14 4.21 7.37 6.52
N GLU A 15 5.33 6.71 6.81
CA GLU A 15 5.44 5.25 6.68
C GLU A 15 4.37 4.53 7.51
N ALA A 16 4.08 5.02 8.72
CA ALA A 16 3.04 4.45 9.59
C ALA A 16 1.61 4.59 9.01
N GLU A 17 1.32 5.70 8.34
CA GLU A 17 -0.01 5.88 7.71
C GLU A 17 -0.18 5.01 6.47
N PHE A 18 0.90 4.72 5.73
CA PHE A 18 0.87 3.80 4.61
C PHE A 18 0.73 2.34 5.07
N ILE A 19 1.39 1.97 6.18
CA ILE A 19 1.17 0.69 6.85
C ILE A 19 -0.30 0.56 7.28
N ALA A 20 -0.87 1.60 7.90
CA ALA A 20 -2.28 1.58 8.31
C ALA A 20 -3.26 1.42 7.13
N LEU A 21 -2.93 1.97 5.95
CA LEU A 21 -3.69 1.72 4.72
C LEU A 21 -3.67 0.23 4.35
N LEU A 22 -2.50 -0.41 4.40
CA LEU A 22 -2.34 -1.83 4.07
C LEU A 22 -2.95 -2.76 5.13
N GLU A 23 -2.89 -2.39 6.41
CA GLU A 23 -3.56 -3.10 7.49
C GLU A 23 -5.09 -3.07 7.34
N GLU A 24 -5.65 -1.89 7.00
CA GLU A 24 -7.10 -1.79 6.74
C GLU A 24 -7.48 -2.61 5.50
N LEU A 25 -6.68 -2.59 4.43
CA LEU A 25 -6.92 -3.41 3.25
C LEU A 25 -6.94 -4.91 3.59
N ALA A 26 -5.93 -5.39 4.31
CA ALA A 26 -5.86 -6.80 4.71
C ALA A 26 -7.04 -7.21 5.60
N LYS A 27 -7.48 -6.32 6.49
CA LYS A 27 -8.64 -6.54 7.34
C LYS A 27 -9.94 -6.62 6.53
N GLU A 28 -10.14 -5.72 5.58
CA GLU A 28 -11.34 -5.72 4.74
C GLU A 28 -11.38 -6.96 3.83
N ASP A 29 -10.23 -7.40 3.30
CA ASP A 29 -10.12 -8.66 2.54
C ASP A 29 -10.50 -9.90 3.38
N GLU A 30 -10.21 -9.91 4.68
CA GLU A 30 -10.43 -11.07 5.55
C GLU A 30 -11.82 -11.07 6.21
N GLU A 31 -12.30 -9.90 6.64
CA GLU A 31 -13.42 -9.79 7.58
C GLU A 31 -14.70 -9.19 6.96
N ALA A 32 -14.62 -8.49 5.83
CA ALA A 32 -15.77 -7.76 5.30
C ALA A 32 -16.78 -8.67 4.58
N GLU A 33 -18.05 -8.27 4.58
CA GLU A 33 -19.11 -8.96 3.83
C GLU A 33 -19.07 -8.64 2.32
N SER A 34 -18.38 -7.57 1.92
CA SER A 34 -18.25 -7.10 0.54
C SER A 34 -16.82 -6.61 0.29
N ASP A 35 -16.33 -6.83 -0.93
CA ASP A 35 -14.99 -6.46 -1.37
C ASP A 35 -14.89 -4.96 -1.73
N ASP A 36 -16.00 -4.20 -1.75
CA ASP A 36 -16.03 -2.80 -2.24
C ASP A 36 -14.98 -1.90 -1.57
N ARG A 37 -14.73 -2.10 -0.27
CA ARG A 37 -13.76 -1.32 0.50
C ARG A 37 -12.33 -1.77 0.20
N ALA A 38 -12.10 -3.08 0.17
CA ALA A 38 -10.80 -3.65 -0.17
C ALA A 38 -10.38 -3.25 -1.60
N ASP A 39 -11.28 -3.39 -2.58
CA ASP A 39 -11.08 -2.97 -3.97
C ASP A 39 -10.69 -1.49 -4.07
N LEU A 40 -11.40 -0.63 -3.34
CA LEU A 40 -11.11 0.80 -3.30
C LEU A 40 -9.71 1.09 -2.72
N LEU A 41 -9.34 0.42 -1.62
CA LEU A 41 -8.04 0.60 -0.99
C LEU A 41 -6.91 0.03 -1.86
N LEU A 42 -7.17 -1.08 -2.58
CA LEU A 42 -6.22 -1.74 -3.46
C LEU A 42 -5.90 -0.87 -4.68
N LEU A 43 -6.94 -0.38 -5.36
CA LEU A 43 -6.78 0.54 -6.50
C LEU A 43 -6.06 1.82 -6.08
N HIS A 44 -6.34 2.30 -4.87
CA HIS A 44 -5.63 3.46 -4.32
C HIS A 44 -4.16 3.16 -4.07
N PHE A 45 -3.83 2.03 -3.43
CA PHE A 45 -2.46 1.55 -3.22
C PHE A 45 -1.66 1.45 -4.52
N GLU A 46 -2.23 0.83 -5.57
CA GLU A 46 -1.57 0.70 -6.87
C GLU A 46 -1.25 2.08 -7.46
N LYS A 47 -2.22 3.01 -7.39
CA LYS A 47 -2.07 4.37 -7.90
C LYS A 47 -0.95 5.14 -7.19
N ILE A 48 -0.88 5.10 -5.86
CA ILE A 48 0.07 5.93 -5.11
C ILE A 48 1.44 5.29 -4.92
N SER A 49 1.53 3.95 -4.93
CA SER A 49 2.81 3.25 -4.87
C SER A 49 3.60 3.43 -6.17
N GLU A 50 2.89 3.51 -7.30
CA GLU A 50 3.41 3.55 -8.67
C GLU A 50 4.27 2.32 -9.03
N HIS A 51 4.26 1.29 -8.17
CA HIS A 51 5.08 0.11 -8.34
C HIS A 51 4.51 -0.74 -9.48
N PRO A 52 5.33 -1.20 -10.45
CA PRO A 52 4.84 -1.91 -11.64
C PRO A 52 4.17 -3.25 -11.31
N ALA A 53 4.54 -3.88 -10.18
CA ALA A 53 3.89 -5.10 -9.72
C ALA A 53 2.49 -4.86 -9.10
N GLY A 54 2.14 -3.61 -8.73
CA GLY A 54 0.83 -3.29 -8.17
C GLY A 54 0.41 -4.23 -7.04
N SER A 55 -0.83 -4.73 -7.13
CA SER A 55 -1.43 -5.71 -6.22
C SER A 55 -0.65 -7.03 -6.08
N ASP A 56 0.22 -7.40 -7.03
CA ASP A 56 1.05 -8.61 -6.90
C ASP A 56 1.98 -8.54 -5.67
N LEU A 57 2.35 -7.33 -5.22
CA LEU A 57 3.10 -7.17 -3.98
C LEU A 57 2.37 -7.73 -2.75
N ILE A 58 1.04 -7.78 -2.79
CA ILE A 58 0.18 -8.20 -1.69
C ILE A 58 -0.24 -9.67 -1.90
N TYR A 59 -0.79 -10.00 -3.07
CA TYR A 59 -1.42 -11.31 -3.31
C TYR A 59 -0.48 -12.36 -3.92
N TYR A 60 0.59 -11.93 -4.60
CA TYR A 60 1.52 -12.82 -5.31
C TYR A 60 2.98 -12.47 -4.98
N PRO A 61 3.36 -12.43 -3.68
CA PRO A 61 4.71 -12.06 -3.28
C PRO A 61 5.74 -13.04 -3.83
N GLU A 62 6.93 -12.53 -4.18
CA GLU A 62 8.04 -13.38 -4.59
C GLU A 62 8.40 -14.38 -3.45
N PRO A 63 8.90 -15.58 -3.78
CA PRO A 63 9.28 -16.56 -2.77
C PRO A 63 10.28 -15.98 -1.75
N GLY A 64 9.86 -15.91 -0.49
CA GLY A 64 10.67 -15.37 0.61
C GLY A 64 10.53 -13.86 0.84
N ALA A 65 9.70 -13.16 0.06
CA ALA A 65 9.33 -11.79 0.35
C ALA A 65 8.44 -11.70 1.60
N ASP A 66 8.59 -10.61 2.35
CA ASP A 66 7.71 -10.28 3.46
C ASP A 66 6.43 -9.64 2.90
N SER A 67 5.34 -10.39 2.90
CA SER A 67 4.03 -9.94 2.41
C SER A 67 3.18 -9.26 3.49
N SER A 68 3.74 -8.98 4.67
CA SER A 68 3.07 -8.16 5.67
C SER A 68 2.92 -6.71 5.18
N PRO A 69 2.00 -5.91 5.76
CA PRO A 69 1.91 -4.48 5.52
C PRO A 69 3.27 -3.76 5.61
N GLN A 70 4.10 -4.14 6.58
CA GLN A 70 5.43 -3.60 6.81
C GLN A 70 6.41 -4.02 5.69
N GLY A 71 6.36 -5.28 5.28
CA GLY A 71 7.18 -5.82 4.19
C GLY A 71 6.87 -5.14 2.85
N VAL A 72 5.60 -5.04 2.48
CA VAL A 72 5.14 -4.33 1.27
C VAL A 72 5.53 -2.86 1.32
N THR A 73 5.34 -2.19 2.46
CA THR A 73 5.76 -0.79 2.66
C THR A 73 7.25 -0.61 2.39
N LYS A 74 8.08 -1.53 2.91
CA LYS A 74 9.53 -1.52 2.70
C LYS A 74 9.90 -1.71 1.22
N ILE A 75 9.26 -2.67 0.53
CA ILE A 75 9.49 -2.91 -0.91
C ILE A 75 9.19 -1.64 -1.72
N VAL A 76 8.03 -1.01 -1.48
CA VAL A 76 7.64 0.23 -2.17
C VAL A 76 8.65 1.34 -1.87
N LYS A 77 9.07 1.51 -0.61
CA LYS A 77 10.06 2.51 -0.20
C LYS A 77 11.40 2.34 -0.93
N GLU A 78 11.94 1.13 -0.94
CA GLU A 78 13.23 0.80 -1.55
C GLU A 78 13.18 0.96 -3.07
N TRP A 79 12.11 0.45 -3.71
CA TRP A 79 11.94 0.57 -5.16
C TRP A 79 11.83 2.03 -5.59
N ARG A 80 11.01 2.85 -4.93
CA ARG A 80 10.86 4.27 -5.27
C ARG A 80 12.16 5.04 -5.10
N ALA A 81 12.92 4.75 -4.04
CA ALA A 81 14.24 5.34 -3.84
C ALA A 81 15.20 4.97 -4.98
N ALA A 82 15.17 3.71 -5.45
CA ALA A 82 15.98 3.25 -6.58
C ALA A 82 15.57 3.91 -7.91
N GLN A 83 14.30 4.29 -8.09
CA GLN A 83 13.82 5.05 -9.25
C GLN A 83 14.05 6.58 -9.14
N GLY A 84 14.57 7.07 -8.02
CA GLY A 84 14.73 8.51 -7.78
C GLY A 84 13.42 9.26 -7.57
N LEU A 85 12.35 8.56 -7.19
CA LEU A 85 11.04 9.14 -6.89
C LEU A 85 10.97 9.66 -5.45
N LEU A 86 10.08 10.61 -5.21
CA LEU A 86 9.81 11.07 -3.84
C LEU A 86 9.22 9.91 -3.01
N GLY A 87 9.75 9.75 -1.79
CA GLY A 87 9.29 8.75 -0.82
C GLY A 87 8.26 9.31 0.15
N PHE A 88 8.11 8.62 1.28
CA PHE A 88 7.23 8.99 2.37
C PHE A 88 7.59 10.32 3.02
N LYS A 89 6.57 10.97 3.57
CA LYS A 89 6.68 12.11 4.48
C LYS A 89 7.48 11.73 5.73
N GLN A 90 8.39 12.62 6.12
CA GLN A 90 9.12 12.57 7.40
C GLN A 90 8.27 13.12 8.54
#